data_AF-A0A1S1T593-F1
#
_entry.id   AF-A0A1S1T593-F1
#
_cell.length_a   1.000
_cell.length_b   1.000
_cell.length_c   1.000
_cell.angle_alpha   90.00
_cell.angle_beta   90.00
_cell.angle_gamma   90.00
#
_symmetry.space_group_name_H-M   'P 1'
#
loop_
_entity.id
_entity.type
_entity.pdbx_description
1 polymer ?
#
loop_
_entity_poly.entity_id
_entity_poly.type
_entity_poly.pdbx_seq_one_letter_code
_entity_poly.pdbx_strand_id
1 'polypeptide(L)'
;MHFLVHEFDLPSIKESLRKAHPETRPTYRMEAAAKGFGFSTYASLLTSLKAGALQVSINDEAYCSSLNVPAVVDGDRHARYLSRAVARAMLRKVLVEHPELTLRGFDSIWQGGRDELRKTKDEREALFMERRREAYEGDWTADQFELALIFLSRQNRIKSLNRQMGSYGLKHRAENLSRTFGLFTHLGNYVSNGMLIAAAYATGFTVKRSAFDSYNAHLNISMQTVNASRGWERNSQLENRAIVFSMYAPPAVVRAAQV
;
A
#
# COMPACT_ATOMS: atom_id res chain seq x y z
N MET A 1 10.32 -2.72 -4.00
CA MET A 1 9.12 -1.99 -4.45
C MET A 1 9.47 -0.52 -4.44
N HIS A 2 9.05 0.24 -5.46
CA HIS A 2 9.30 1.67 -5.49
C HIS A 2 8.09 2.44 -4.98
N PHE A 3 8.26 3.21 -3.91
CA PHE A 3 7.26 4.16 -3.41
C PHE A 3 7.52 5.52 -4.03
N LEU A 4 6.46 6.29 -4.28
CA LEU A 4 6.56 7.69 -4.64
C LEU A 4 6.34 8.51 -3.36
N VAL A 5 7.38 9.23 -2.93
CA VAL A 5 7.37 10.03 -1.70
C VAL A 5 7.53 11.50 -2.03
N HIS A 6 6.68 12.34 -1.46
CA HIS A 6 6.71 13.79 -1.58
C HIS A 6 7.10 14.44 -0.25
N GLU A 7 7.53 15.71 -0.29
CA GLU A 7 7.84 16.47 0.94
C GLU A 7 6.65 16.52 1.90
N PHE A 8 5.42 16.70 1.37
CA PHE A 8 4.21 16.76 2.19
C PHE A 8 3.86 15.43 2.88
N ASP A 9 4.48 14.30 2.52
CA ASP A 9 4.28 13.02 3.20
C ASP A 9 5.08 12.93 4.51
N LEU A 10 6.15 13.76 4.65
CA LEU A 10 7.07 13.70 5.79
C LEU A 10 6.39 13.86 7.16
N PRO A 11 5.39 14.74 7.38
CA PRO A 11 4.70 14.80 8.66
C PRO A 11 4.03 13.47 9.05
N SER A 12 3.37 12.79 8.10
CA SER A 12 2.72 11.50 8.35
C SER A 12 3.72 10.36 8.57
N ILE A 13 4.85 10.39 7.85
CA ILE A 13 5.96 9.45 8.07
C ILE A 13 6.55 9.66 9.46
N LYS A 14 6.90 10.90 9.82
CA LYS A 14 7.43 11.27 11.15
C LYS A 14 6.54 10.78 12.27
N GLU A 15 5.24 11.01 12.15
CA GLU A 15 4.26 10.59 13.15
C GLU A 15 4.20 9.07 13.29
N SER A 16 4.24 8.35 12.17
CA SER A 16 4.26 6.88 12.17
C SER A 16 5.52 6.32 12.82
N LEU A 17 6.69 6.88 12.50
CA LEU A 17 7.96 6.44 13.09
C LEU A 17 8.07 6.82 14.57
N ARG A 18 7.48 7.94 14.98
CA ARG A 18 7.36 8.32 16.40
C ARG A 18 6.57 7.29 17.20
N LYS A 19 5.46 6.78 16.65
CA LYS A 19 4.67 5.71 17.29
C LYS A 19 5.43 4.38 17.34
N ALA A 20 6.19 4.05 16.30
CA ALA A 20 6.97 2.81 16.24
C ALA A 20 8.17 2.79 17.21
N HIS A 21 8.82 3.94 17.41
CA HIS A 21 9.99 4.05 18.29
C HIS A 21 9.89 5.30 19.17
N PRO A 22 8.99 5.34 20.16
CA PRO A 22 8.71 6.54 20.96
C PRO A 22 9.95 7.06 21.69
N GLU A 23 10.79 6.15 22.19
CA GLU A 23 12.00 6.45 22.97
C GLU A 23 13.15 7.05 22.15
N THR A 24 13.11 6.94 20.82
CA THR A 24 14.17 7.48 19.96
C THR A 24 13.97 8.99 19.77
N ARG A 25 15.05 9.79 19.74
CA ARG A 25 14.93 11.22 19.44
C ARG A 25 14.42 11.46 18.01
N PRO A 26 13.59 12.51 17.76
CA PRO A 26 13.08 12.81 16.42
C PRO A 26 14.15 12.89 15.34
N THR A 27 15.27 13.56 15.63
CA THR A 27 16.40 13.70 14.69
C THR A 27 16.99 12.36 14.31
N TYR A 28 17.20 11.45 15.27
CA TYR A 28 17.77 10.12 15.00
C TYR A 28 16.83 9.25 14.15
N ARG A 29 15.51 9.30 14.42
CA ARG A 29 14.51 8.63 13.56
C ARG A 29 14.59 9.11 12.11
N MET A 30 14.78 10.41 11.90
CA MET A 30 14.82 10.98 10.55
C MET A 30 16.15 10.73 9.83
N GLU A 31 17.27 10.73 10.54
CA GLU A 31 18.57 10.31 9.96
C GLU A 31 18.54 8.82 9.58
N ALA A 32 17.97 7.96 10.42
CA ALA A 32 17.79 6.55 10.08
C ALA A 32 16.83 6.37 8.91
N ALA A 33 15.72 7.12 8.86
CA ALA A 33 14.79 7.10 7.73
C ALA A 33 15.50 7.50 6.42
N ALA A 34 16.36 8.53 6.46
CA ALA A 34 17.15 8.94 5.30
C ALA A 34 18.05 7.80 4.79
N LYS A 35 18.74 7.10 5.69
CA LYS A 35 19.54 5.90 5.32
C LYS A 35 18.68 4.78 4.75
N GLY A 36 17.51 4.53 5.32
CA GLY A 36 16.53 3.59 4.79
C GLY A 36 15.99 3.97 3.41
N PHE A 37 16.03 5.25 3.04
CA PHE A 37 15.74 5.75 1.69
C PHE A 37 16.97 5.78 0.76
N GLY A 38 18.15 5.37 1.23
CA GLY A 38 19.39 5.37 0.46
C GLY A 38 20.17 6.70 0.49
N PHE A 39 19.83 7.62 1.40
CA PHE A 39 20.51 8.89 1.58
C PHE A 39 21.51 8.82 2.73
N SER A 40 22.62 9.57 2.63
CA SER A 40 23.62 9.64 3.69
C SER A 40 23.14 10.45 4.90
N THR A 41 22.30 11.46 4.68
CA THR A 41 21.78 12.36 5.73
C THR A 41 20.33 12.77 5.47
N TYR A 42 19.61 13.14 6.53
CA TYR A 42 18.26 13.70 6.42
C TYR A 42 18.23 15.02 5.64
N ALA A 43 19.28 15.84 5.73
CA ALA A 43 19.40 17.06 4.94
C ALA A 43 19.41 16.77 3.42
N SER A 44 20.17 15.76 2.99
CA SER A 44 20.23 15.37 1.56
C SER A 44 18.91 14.80 1.03
N LEU A 45 18.20 14.02 1.87
CA LEU A 45 16.84 13.58 1.57
C LEU A 45 15.89 14.78 1.39
N LEU A 46 15.93 15.74 2.32
CA LEU A 46 15.03 16.89 2.31
C LEU A 46 15.27 17.77 1.07
N THR A 47 16.53 18.02 0.71
CA THR A 47 16.87 18.74 -0.53
C THR A 47 16.27 18.05 -1.75
N SER A 48 16.36 16.72 -1.81
CA SER A 48 15.85 15.93 -2.94
C SER A 48 14.32 15.96 -2.99
N LEU A 49 13.63 15.87 -1.84
CA LEU A 49 12.16 15.96 -1.78
C LEU A 49 11.62 17.34 -2.14
N LYS A 50 12.36 18.41 -1.80
CA LYS A 50 12.03 19.78 -2.19
C LYS A 50 12.18 20.03 -3.70
N ALA A 51 13.09 19.31 -4.35
CA ALA A 51 13.25 19.37 -5.80
C ALA A 51 12.13 18.62 -6.55
N GLY A 52 11.49 17.65 -5.90
CA GLY A 52 10.35 16.93 -6.48
C GLY A 52 10.06 15.60 -5.79
N ALA A 53 9.05 14.90 -6.32
CA ALA A 53 8.69 13.57 -5.84
C ALA A 53 9.83 12.57 -6.08
N LEU A 54 10.13 11.76 -5.06
CA LEU A 54 11.19 10.75 -5.14
C LEU A 54 10.61 9.36 -5.28
N GLN A 55 11.14 8.64 -6.26
CA GLN A 55 10.90 7.20 -6.38
C GLN A 55 11.94 6.46 -5.54
N VAL A 56 11.53 5.92 -4.39
CA VAL A 56 12.44 5.30 -3.41
C VAL A 56 12.23 3.80 -3.30
N SER A 57 13.30 3.04 -3.20
CA SER A 57 13.25 1.66 -2.69
C SER A 57 13.59 1.70 -1.21
N ILE A 58 12.70 1.18 -0.37
CA ILE A 58 12.89 1.23 1.09
C ILE A 58 13.78 0.08 1.53
N ASN A 59 14.78 0.39 2.36
CA ASN A 59 15.62 -0.57 3.05
C ASN A 59 15.34 -0.48 4.56
N ASP A 60 14.39 -1.29 5.04
CA ASP A 60 14.04 -1.34 6.46
C ASP A 60 15.21 -1.85 7.32
N GLU A 61 16.08 -2.71 6.80
CA GLU A 61 17.26 -3.19 7.53
C GLU A 61 18.24 -2.04 7.81
N ALA A 62 18.54 -1.21 6.80
CA ALA A 62 19.39 -0.03 6.98
C ALA A 62 18.78 0.97 7.97
N TYR A 63 17.45 1.12 7.96
CA TYR A 63 16.73 1.91 8.95
C TYR A 63 16.91 1.34 10.37
N CYS A 64 16.63 0.05 10.55
CA CYS A 64 16.75 -0.63 11.84
C CYS A 64 18.19 -0.62 12.38
N SER A 65 19.17 -0.95 11.54
CA SER A 65 20.60 -0.90 11.89
C SER A 65 21.02 0.51 12.33
N SER A 66 20.53 1.56 11.65
CA SER A 66 20.86 2.94 12.05
C SER A 66 20.21 3.38 13.36
N LEU A 67 19.14 2.73 13.81
CA LEU A 67 18.51 2.96 15.11
C LEU A 67 18.99 2.00 16.20
N ASN A 68 19.85 1.04 15.85
CA ASN A 68 20.24 -0.05 16.74
C ASN A 68 19.01 -0.81 17.30
N VAL A 69 18.01 -1.04 16.45
CA VAL A 69 16.84 -1.88 16.77
C VAL A 69 16.90 -3.18 15.98
N PRO A 70 16.38 -4.30 16.53
CA PRO A 70 16.34 -5.56 15.80
C PRO A 70 15.63 -5.41 14.44
N ALA A 71 16.28 -5.88 13.38
CA ALA A 71 15.69 -5.94 12.04
C ALA A 71 14.71 -7.11 11.89
N VAL A 72 14.61 -7.98 12.90
CA VAL A 72 13.78 -9.18 12.92
C VAL A 72 12.92 -9.13 14.18
N VAL A 73 11.60 -9.36 14.03
CA VAL A 73 10.61 -9.14 15.10
C VAL A 73 10.04 -10.44 15.65
N ASP A 74 9.91 -11.48 14.83
CA ASP A 74 9.36 -12.80 15.20
C ASP A 74 9.85 -13.89 14.24
N GLY A 75 10.75 -14.77 14.69
CA GLY A 75 11.36 -15.81 13.84
C GLY A 75 12.09 -15.21 12.65
N ASP A 76 11.69 -15.57 11.42
CA ASP A 76 12.26 -15.04 10.16
C ASP A 76 11.55 -13.76 9.66
N ARG A 77 10.67 -13.14 10.45
CA ARG A 77 9.92 -11.94 10.01
C ARG A 77 10.72 -10.66 10.21
N HIS A 78 11.04 -10.01 9.10
CA HIS A 78 11.72 -8.72 9.11
C HIS A 78 10.82 -7.58 9.58
N ALA A 79 11.39 -6.64 10.31
CA ALA A 79 10.79 -5.38 10.68
C ALA A 79 10.50 -4.53 9.45
N ARG A 80 9.32 -3.88 9.41
CA ARG A 80 8.84 -3.09 8.27
C ARG A 80 8.43 -1.67 8.68
N TYR A 81 9.12 -1.10 9.67
CA TYR A 81 8.73 0.16 10.29
C TYR A 81 8.71 1.32 9.29
N LEU A 82 9.73 1.43 8.43
CA LEU A 82 9.83 2.50 7.46
C LEU A 82 8.88 2.25 6.29
N SER A 83 8.81 1.03 5.76
CA SER A 83 7.86 0.67 4.70
C SER A 83 6.41 0.95 5.13
N ARG A 84 6.03 0.54 6.33
CA ARG A 84 4.68 0.79 6.89
C ARG A 84 4.41 2.29 7.07
N ALA A 85 5.40 3.06 7.54
CA ALA A 85 5.25 4.51 7.72
C ALA A 85 4.97 5.22 6.38
N VAL A 86 5.68 4.82 5.31
CA VAL A 86 5.48 5.37 3.96
C VAL A 86 4.15 4.93 3.38
N ALA A 87 3.83 3.64 3.45
CA ALA A 87 2.54 3.10 3.02
C ALA A 87 1.37 3.82 3.71
N ARG A 88 1.48 4.08 5.01
CA ARG A 88 0.47 4.84 5.77
C ARG A 88 0.36 6.27 5.27
N ALA A 89 1.47 6.97 5.03
CA ALA A 89 1.42 8.35 4.53
C ALA A 89 0.68 8.43 3.18
N MET A 90 1.01 7.53 2.24
CA MET A 90 0.32 7.44 0.95
C MET A 90 -1.17 7.10 1.10
N LEU A 91 -1.50 6.12 1.95
CA LEU A 91 -2.88 5.75 2.23
C LEU A 91 -3.69 6.92 2.79
N ARG A 92 -3.11 7.67 3.74
CA ARG A 92 -3.79 8.83 4.36
C ARG A 92 -4.15 9.89 3.33
N LYS A 93 -3.25 10.19 2.39
CA LYS A 93 -3.54 11.11 1.29
C LYS A 93 -4.76 10.65 0.49
N VAL A 94 -4.78 9.39 0.08
CA VAL A 94 -5.90 8.83 -0.68
C VAL A 94 -7.20 8.87 0.12
N LEU A 95 -7.15 8.53 1.41
CA LEU A 95 -8.34 8.59 2.26
C LEU A 95 -8.86 10.02 2.42
N VAL A 96 -7.99 11.03 2.50
CA VAL A 96 -8.39 12.44 2.53
C VAL A 96 -9.07 12.86 1.22
N GLU A 97 -8.52 12.44 0.07
CA GLU A 97 -9.07 12.74 -1.26
C GLU A 97 -10.40 11.98 -1.55
N HIS A 98 -10.59 10.83 -0.92
CA HIS A 98 -11.75 9.95 -1.09
C HIS A 98 -12.47 9.71 0.25
N PRO A 99 -13.31 10.67 0.70
CA PRO A 99 -13.97 10.61 2.01
C PRO A 99 -14.94 9.43 2.18
N GLU A 100 -15.46 8.88 1.10
CA GLU A 100 -16.33 7.73 1.05
C GLU A 100 -15.59 6.38 1.21
N LEU A 101 -14.26 6.38 1.13
CA LEU A 101 -13.47 5.15 1.16
C LEU A 101 -13.25 4.67 2.60
N THR A 102 -13.60 3.40 2.87
CA THR A 102 -13.28 2.67 4.12
C THR A 102 -12.63 1.34 3.76
N LEU A 103 -12.33 0.50 4.75
CA LEU A 103 -11.81 -0.87 4.52
C LEU A 103 -12.70 -1.73 3.62
N ARG A 104 -14.01 -1.45 3.58
CA ARG A 104 -14.96 -2.21 2.75
C ARG A 104 -14.87 -1.84 1.27
N GLY A 105 -14.36 -0.65 0.94
CA GLY A 105 -14.45 -0.05 -0.38
C GLY A 105 -15.18 1.29 -0.33
N PHE A 106 -15.87 1.65 -1.40
CA PHE A 106 -16.73 2.83 -1.41
C PHE A 106 -17.92 2.59 -0.48
N ASP A 107 -17.91 3.16 0.71
CA ASP A 107 -18.89 2.91 1.77
C ASP A 107 -19.84 4.11 1.90
N SER A 108 -20.95 3.92 2.61
CA SER A 108 -21.83 5.00 3.02
C SER A 108 -22.73 4.53 4.14
N ILE A 109 -23.30 5.48 4.89
CA ILE A 109 -24.29 5.15 5.93
C ILE A 109 -25.55 4.48 5.36
N TRP A 110 -25.80 4.56 4.05
CA TRP A 110 -26.97 3.99 3.37
C TRP A 110 -26.71 2.57 2.83
N GLN A 111 -25.53 2.02 3.08
CA GLN A 111 -25.14 0.68 2.63
C GLN A 111 -24.85 -0.20 3.83
N GLY A 112 -25.16 -1.48 3.73
CA GLY A 112 -24.88 -2.42 4.80
C GLY A 112 -25.67 -3.71 4.69
N GLY A 113 -25.38 -4.65 5.58
CA GLY A 113 -26.23 -5.81 5.79
C GLY A 113 -27.58 -5.40 6.41
N ARG A 114 -28.53 -6.34 6.44
CA ARG A 114 -29.87 -6.11 7.00
C ARG A 114 -29.83 -5.53 8.42
N ASP A 115 -28.89 -5.96 9.24
CA ASP A 115 -28.77 -5.50 10.63
C ASP A 115 -28.15 -4.12 10.74
N GLU A 116 -27.23 -3.76 9.84
CA GLU A 116 -26.69 -2.40 9.76
C GLU A 116 -27.75 -1.40 9.33
N LEU A 117 -28.61 -1.76 8.36
CA LEU A 117 -29.67 -0.88 7.85
C LEU A 117 -30.83 -0.70 8.83
N ARG A 118 -30.95 -1.56 9.85
CA ARG A 118 -31.92 -1.40 10.95
C ARG A 118 -31.46 -0.42 12.02
N LYS A 119 -30.17 -0.08 12.04
CA LYS A 119 -29.61 0.87 12.99
C LYS A 119 -30.10 2.28 12.70
N THR A 120 -30.15 3.09 13.75
CA THR A 120 -30.47 4.52 13.61
C THR A 120 -29.45 5.20 12.69
N LYS A 121 -29.78 6.40 12.21
CA LYS A 121 -28.84 7.19 11.39
C LYS A 121 -27.53 7.44 12.15
N ASP A 122 -27.62 7.83 13.41
CA ASP A 122 -26.47 8.16 14.26
C ASP A 122 -25.56 6.95 14.48
N GLU A 123 -26.15 5.76 14.71
CA GLU A 123 -25.38 4.51 14.82
C GLU A 123 -24.66 4.17 13.51
N ARG A 124 -25.29 4.38 12.36
CA ARG A 124 -24.67 4.14 11.04
C ARG A 124 -23.56 5.14 10.74
N GLU A 125 -23.72 6.40 11.12
CA GLU A 125 -22.67 7.43 11.06
C GLU A 125 -21.48 7.05 11.95
N ALA A 126 -21.73 6.60 13.18
CA ALA A 126 -20.68 6.13 14.08
C ALA A 126 -19.91 4.93 13.49
N LEU A 127 -20.61 3.93 12.95
CA LEU A 127 -20.00 2.77 12.28
C LEU A 127 -19.14 3.17 11.07
N PHE A 128 -19.63 4.11 10.25
CA PHE A 128 -18.85 4.62 9.12
C PHE A 128 -17.58 5.31 9.60
N MET A 129 -17.68 6.17 10.61
CA MET A 129 -16.54 6.89 11.19
C MET A 129 -15.53 5.96 11.85
N GLU A 130 -15.98 4.90 12.51
CA GLU A 130 -15.13 3.86 13.08
C GLU A 130 -14.33 3.14 12.00
N ARG A 131 -15.00 2.63 10.95
CA ARG A 131 -14.34 1.96 9.81
C ARG A 131 -13.34 2.86 9.10
N ARG A 132 -13.65 4.15 9.02
CA ARG A 132 -12.78 5.16 8.42
C ARG A 132 -11.57 5.45 9.31
N ARG A 133 -11.76 5.55 10.63
CA ARG A 133 -10.66 5.66 11.60
C ARG A 133 -9.76 4.43 11.53
N GLU A 134 -10.34 3.25 11.49
CA GLU A 134 -9.59 1.99 11.38
C GLU A 134 -8.74 1.95 10.11
N ALA A 135 -9.31 2.32 8.95
CA ALA A 135 -8.56 2.49 7.70
C ALA A 135 -7.35 3.43 7.86
N TYR A 136 -7.50 4.51 8.63
CA TYR A 136 -6.51 5.58 8.80
C TYR A 136 -5.41 5.27 9.83
N GLU A 137 -5.73 4.49 10.86
CA GLU A 137 -4.90 4.30 12.05
C GLU A 137 -4.35 2.87 12.20
N GLY A 138 -4.98 1.86 11.61
CA GLY A 138 -4.53 0.48 11.74
C GLY A 138 -3.13 0.25 11.18
N ASP A 139 -2.26 -0.42 11.95
CA ASP A 139 -0.99 -0.95 11.42
C ASP A 139 -1.24 -1.95 10.28
N TRP A 140 -2.28 -2.74 10.46
CA TRP A 140 -2.70 -3.76 9.53
C TRP A 140 -3.21 -3.20 8.20
N THR A 141 -3.79 -2.00 8.20
CA THR A 141 -4.35 -1.40 6.98
C THR A 141 -3.25 -0.91 6.05
N ALA A 142 -2.19 -0.32 6.61
CA ALA A 142 -0.98 0.05 5.87
C ALA A 142 -0.29 -1.17 5.24
N ASP A 143 -0.22 -2.27 5.98
CA ASP A 143 0.30 -3.55 5.51
C ASP A 143 -0.52 -4.09 4.31
N GLN A 144 -1.86 -4.09 4.41
CA GLN A 144 -2.73 -4.52 3.30
C GLN A 144 -2.61 -3.63 2.07
N PHE A 145 -2.54 -2.32 2.29
CA PHE A 145 -2.34 -1.33 1.23
C PHE A 145 -1.02 -1.57 0.50
N GLU A 146 0.06 -1.87 1.22
CA GLU A 146 1.34 -2.21 0.63
C GLU A 146 1.27 -3.48 -0.24
N LEU A 147 0.62 -4.55 0.23
CA LEU A 147 0.40 -5.76 -0.57
C LEU A 147 -0.39 -5.45 -1.85
N ALA A 148 -1.40 -4.60 -1.76
CA ALA A 148 -2.17 -4.15 -2.92
C ALA A 148 -1.30 -3.34 -3.92
N LEU A 149 -0.42 -2.46 -3.42
CA LEU A 149 0.52 -1.71 -4.27
C LEU A 149 1.51 -2.65 -4.98
N ILE A 150 2.03 -3.67 -4.29
CA ILE A 150 2.88 -4.71 -4.89
C ILE A 150 2.15 -5.39 -6.04
N PHE A 151 0.89 -5.78 -5.83
CA PHE A 151 0.09 -6.38 -6.90
C PHE A 151 -0.12 -5.41 -8.08
N LEU A 152 -0.59 -4.19 -7.82
CA LEU A 152 -0.97 -3.22 -8.84
C LEU A 152 0.20 -2.65 -9.62
N SER A 153 1.38 -2.50 -9.00
CA SER A 153 2.61 -2.05 -9.68
C SER A 153 3.09 -3.00 -10.78
N ARG A 154 2.55 -4.24 -10.82
CA ARG A 154 2.82 -5.25 -11.85
C ARG A 154 1.73 -5.34 -12.91
N GLN A 155 0.70 -4.51 -12.82
CA GLN A 155 -0.45 -4.57 -13.72
C GLN A 155 -0.36 -3.44 -14.74
N ASN A 156 -0.66 -3.79 -15.99
CA ASN A 156 -0.72 -2.79 -17.05
C ASN A 156 -2.06 -2.06 -16.98
N ARG A 157 -2.00 -0.75 -17.26
CA ARG A 157 -3.19 0.07 -17.47
C ARG A 157 -3.66 -0.06 -18.92
N ILE A 158 -4.98 -0.01 -19.10
CA ILE A 158 -5.65 0.10 -20.40
C ILE A 158 -6.39 1.43 -20.49
N LYS A 159 -6.84 1.82 -21.68
CA LYS A 159 -7.54 3.10 -21.88
C LYS A 159 -8.97 3.11 -21.31
N SER A 160 -9.64 1.96 -21.30
CA SER A 160 -11.02 1.81 -20.85
C SER A 160 -11.12 1.16 -19.47
N LEU A 161 -12.27 1.29 -18.80
CA LEU A 161 -12.53 0.56 -17.56
C LEU A 161 -12.80 -0.91 -17.83
N ASN A 162 -12.11 -1.78 -17.10
CA ASN A 162 -12.32 -3.22 -17.17
C ASN A 162 -13.58 -3.62 -16.40
N ARG A 163 -14.54 -4.23 -17.11
CA ARG A 163 -15.80 -4.71 -16.54
C ARG A 163 -15.83 -6.21 -16.24
N GLN A 164 -14.80 -6.96 -16.66
CA GLN A 164 -14.73 -8.41 -16.44
C GLN A 164 -14.44 -8.75 -14.98
N MET A 165 -13.67 -7.93 -14.28
CA MET A 165 -13.35 -8.13 -12.86
C MET A 165 -13.36 -6.80 -12.10
N GLY A 166 -14.21 -6.72 -11.08
CA GLY A 166 -14.23 -5.59 -10.15
C GLY A 166 -13.15 -5.69 -9.07
N SER A 167 -13.02 -4.64 -8.28
CA SER A 167 -12.06 -4.52 -7.16
C SER A 167 -12.14 -5.70 -6.18
N TYR A 168 -13.33 -6.24 -5.91
CA TYR A 168 -13.48 -7.41 -5.04
C TYR A 168 -12.77 -8.65 -5.60
N GLY A 169 -12.86 -8.91 -6.90
CA GLY A 169 -12.12 -10.02 -7.53
C GLY A 169 -10.62 -9.74 -7.55
N LEU A 170 -10.23 -8.49 -7.81
CA LEU A 170 -8.84 -8.07 -7.86
C LEU A 170 -8.14 -8.16 -6.48
N LYS A 171 -8.83 -7.91 -5.38
CA LYS A 171 -8.22 -8.04 -4.04
C LYS A 171 -7.81 -9.48 -3.74
N HIS A 172 -8.60 -10.47 -4.17
CA HIS A 172 -8.22 -11.87 -4.07
C HIS A 172 -7.02 -12.23 -4.95
N ARG A 173 -6.82 -11.50 -6.07
CA ARG A 173 -5.60 -11.65 -6.88
C ARG A 173 -4.36 -11.16 -6.14
N ALA A 174 -4.47 -10.02 -5.46
CA ALA A 174 -3.40 -9.50 -4.63
C ALA A 174 -3.08 -10.47 -3.48
N GLU A 175 -4.10 -10.99 -2.80
CA GLU A 175 -3.95 -11.98 -1.71
C GLU A 175 -3.22 -13.25 -2.19
N ASN A 176 -3.61 -13.80 -3.35
CA ASN A 176 -3.00 -15.01 -3.89
C ASN A 176 -1.55 -14.78 -4.33
N LEU A 177 -1.29 -13.68 -5.03
CA LEU A 177 0.06 -13.28 -5.42
C LEU A 177 0.98 -13.24 -4.20
N SER A 178 0.51 -12.60 -3.12
CA SER A 178 1.24 -12.50 -1.86
C SER A 178 1.59 -13.88 -1.28
N ARG A 179 0.66 -14.85 -1.27
CA ARG A 179 0.93 -16.24 -0.84
C ARG A 179 1.98 -16.92 -1.71
N THR A 180 1.81 -16.84 -3.02
CA THR A 180 2.67 -17.47 -4.05
C THR A 180 4.13 -17.04 -3.91
N PHE A 181 4.36 -15.74 -3.70
CA PHE A 181 5.70 -15.18 -3.56
C PHE A 181 6.23 -15.23 -2.12
N GLY A 182 5.47 -15.75 -1.16
CA GLY A 182 5.85 -15.72 0.25
C GLY A 182 5.95 -14.30 0.81
N LEU A 183 5.26 -13.33 0.20
CA LEU A 183 5.24 -11.95 0.63
C LEU A 183 4.18 -11.81 1.71
N PHE A 184 4.58 -11.73 2.96
CA PHE A 184 3.66 -11.54 4.07
C PHE A 184 3.94 -10.21 4.77
N THR A 185 2.88 -9.61 5.30
CA THR A 185 2.98 -8.55 6.27
C THR A 185 2.84 -9.13 7.67
N HIS A 186 2.82 -8.28 8.71
CA HIS A 186 2.83 -8.81 10.08
C HIS A 186 1.57 -9.62 10.41
N LEU A 187 0.50 -9.47 9.62
CA LEU A 187 -0.81 -10.13 9.80
C LEU A 187 -1.15 -11.10 8.67
N GLY A 188 -0.17 -11.50 7.86
CA GLY A 188 -0.35 -12.45 6.78
C GLY A 188 -0.56 -11.77 5.43
N ASN A 189 -1.50 -12.29 4.64
CA ASN A 189 -1.60 -12.01 3.20
C ASN A 189 -2.96 -11.42 2.78
N TYR A 190 -3.83 -11.10 3.74
CA TYR A 190 -5.16 -10.58 3.46
C TYR A 190 -5.09 -9.18 2.86
N VAL A 191 -6.03 -8.80 1.98
CA VAL A 191 -6.15 -7.45 1.43
C VAL A 191 -7.63 -7.07 1.43
N SER A 192 -8.02 -6.05 2.18
CA SER A 192 -9.39 -5.56 2.12
C SER A 192 -9.68 -4.84 0.79
N ASN A 193 -10.94 -4.85 0.36
CA ASN A 193 -11.34 -4.24 -0.91
C ASN A 193 -11.06 -2.73 -0.94
N GLY A 194 -11.24 -2.05 0.21
CA GLY A 194 -10.88 -0.65 0.39
C GLY A 194 -9.40 -0.37 0.18
N MET A 195 -8.51 -1.19 0.71
CA MET A 195 -7.06 -1.00 0.55
C MET A 195 -6.60 -1.24 -0.89
N LEU A 196 -7.24 -2.18 -1.62
CA LEU A 196 -6.98 -2.31 -3.05
C LEU A 196 -7.43 -1.07 -3.83
N ILE A 197 -8.64 -0.56 -3.58
CA ILE A 197 -9.14 0.66 -4.24
C ILE A 197 -8.22 1.84 -3.92
N ALA A 198 -7.81 1.99 -2.65
CA ALA A 198 -6.89 3.04 -2.25
C ALA A 198 -5.55 2.94 -2.99
N ALA A 199 -4.98 1.72 -3.07
CA ALA A 199 -3.73 1.48 -3.78
C ALA A 199 -3.85 1.76 -5.28
N ALA A 200 -5.03 1.55 -5.87
CA ALA A 200 -5.32 1.88 -7.27
C ALA A 200 -5.27 3.40 -7.52
N TYR A 201 -5.87 4.20 -6.63
CA TYR A 201 -5.73 5.66 -6.68
C TYR A 201 -4.27 6.09 -6.53
N ALA A 202 -3.56 5.55 -5.53
CA ALA A 202 -2.15 5.88 -5.29
C ALA A 202 -1.21 5.53 -6.46
N THR A 203 -1.55 4.51 -7.25
CA THR A 203 -0.78 4.10 -8.44
C THR A 203 -1.29 4.72 -9.74
N GLY A 204 -2.27 5.62 -9.66
CA GLY A 204 -2.80 6.35 -10.80
C GLY A 204 -3.61 5.50 -11.77
N PHE A 205 -4.30 4.47 -11.29
CA PHE A 205 -5.37 3.83 -12.07
C PHE A 205 -6.59 4.74 -12.07
N THR A 206 -7.32 4.72 -13.18
CA THR A 206 -8.68 5.25 -13.22
C THR A 206 -9.58 4.30 -12.45
N VAL A 207 -10.20 4.78 -11.38
CA VAL A 207 -11.12 4.04 -10.54
C VAL A 207 -12.52 4.61 -10.71
N LYS A 208 -13.51 3.74 -10.96
CA LYS A 208 -14.92 4.13 -11.00
C LYS A 208 -15.76 3.18 -10.17
N ARG A 209 -16.54 3.72 -9.22
CA ARG A 209 -17.52 2.95 -8.46
C ARG A 209 -18.46 2.19 -9.41
N SER A 210 -18.73 0.92 -9.10
CA SER A 210 -19.49 0.02 -9.99
C SER A 210 -20.97 0.39 -10.07
N ALA A 211 -21.57 0.75 -8.94
CA ALA A 211 -22.92 1.31 -8.82
C ALA A 211 -22.96 2.27 -7.61
N PHE A 212 -23.97 3.13 -7.52
CA PHE A 212 -24.09 4.14 -6.45
C PHE A 212 -24.06 3.52 -5.04
N ASP A 213 -24.66 2.35 -4.89
CA ASP A 213 -24.82 1.59 -3.65
C ASP A 213 -23.75 0.49 -3.45
N SER A 214 -22.73 0.43 -4.30
CA SER A 214 -21.75 -0.64 -4.28
C SER A 214 -20.44 -0.28 -3.58
N TYR A 215 -19.93 -1.20 -2.77
CA TYR A 215 -18.55 -1.15 -2.25
C TYR A 215 -17.48 -1.27 -3.34
N ASN A 216 -17.85 -1.81 -4.50
CA ASN A 216 -16.90 -2.26 -5.51
C ASN A 216 -16.62 -1.21 -6.57
N ALA A 217 -15.43 -1.28 -7.15
CA ALA A 217 -14.98 -0.42 -8.23
C ALA A 217 -14.59 -1.21 -9.48
N HIS A 218 -14.57 -0.53 -10.63
CA HIS A 218 -13.87 -0.95 -11.82
C HIS A 218 -12.62 -0.10 -12.01
N LEU A 219 -11.55 -0.76 -12.46
CA LEU A 219 -10.26 -0.13 -12.72
C LEU A 219 -9.95 -0.21 -14.21
N ASN A 220 -9.17 0.72 -14.75
CA ASN A 220 -8.63 0.62 -16.10
C ASN A 220 -7.43 -0.36 -16.18
N ILE A 221 -7.63 -1.58 -15.70
CA ILE A 221 -6.59 -2.62 -15.56
C ILE A 221 -6.67 -3.66 -16.68
N SER A 222 -5.51 -4.13 -17.16
CA SER A 222 -5.44 -5.18 -18.17
C SER A 222 -5.73 -6.57 -17.58
N MET A 223 -6.76 -7.27 -18.09
CA MET A 223 -6.96 -8.69 -17.73
C MET A 223 -5.81 -9.57 -18.20
N GLN A 224 -5.04 -9.17 -19.22
CA GLN A 224 -3.89 -9.95 -19.68
C GLN A 224 -2.83 -10.06 -18.57
N THR A 225 -2.47 -8.94 -17.93
CA THR A 225 -1.48 -8.96 -16.83
C THR A 225 -2.06 -9.57 -15.56
N VAL A 226 -3.36 -9.34 -15.28
CA VAL A 226 -4.04 -9.98 -14.14
C VAL A 226 -4.05 -11.50 -14.29
N ASN A 227 -4.32 -12.01 -15.49
CA ASN A 227 -4.33 -13.45 -15.74
C ASN A 227 -2.91 -14.03 -15.86
N ALA A 228 -1.94 -13.28 -16.40
CA ALA A 228 -0.53 -13.68 -16.34
C ALA A 228 -0.06 -13.85 -14.89
N SER A 229 -0.59 -13.04 -13.96
CA SER A 229 -0.35 -13.19 -12.53
C SER A 229 -0.77 -14.57 -11.98
N ARG A 230 -1.78 -15.23 -12.57
CA ARG A 230 -2.14 -16.64 -12.25
C ARG A 230 -1.11 -17.65 -12.75
N GLY A 231 -0.39 -17.33 -13.83
CA GLY A 231 0.72 -18.17 -14.30
C GLY A 231 1.83 -18.21 -13.26
N TRP A 232 2.07 -17.08 -12.58
CA TRP A 232 3.03 -16.99 -11.48
C TRP A 232 2.65 -17.86 -10.28
N GLU A 233 1.34 -17.95 -9.96
CA GLU A 233 0.81 -18.84 -8.92
C GLU A 233 1.17 -20.32 -9.15
N ARG A 234 1.19 -20.76 -10.42
CA ARG A 234 1.54 -22.14 -10.80
C ARG A 234 3.05 -22.36 -10.89
N ASN A 235 3.81 -21.40 -11.41
CA ASN A 235 5.26 -21.56 -11.62
C ASN A 235 6.09 -21.39 -10.34
N SER A 236 5.67 -20.55 -9.39
CA SER A 236 6.41 -20.40 -8.12
C SER A 236 6.32 -21.62 -7.20
N GLN A 237 5.38 -22.54 -7.46
CA GLN A 237 5.30 -23.84 -6.80
C GLN A 237 6.31 -24.84 -7.40
N LEU A 238 6.83 -24.57 -8.60
CA LEU A 238 7.74 -25.45 -9.35
C LEU A 238 9.19 -24.95 -9.39
N GLU A 239 9.45 -23.64 -9.22
CA GLU A 239 10.78 -23.04 -9.37
C GLU A 239 11.25 -22.18 -8.17
N ASN A 240 12.57 -22.01 -8.06
CA ASN A 240 13.28 -21.28 -7.00
C ASN A 240 12.80 -19.81 -6.91
N ARG A 241 12.24 -19.42 -5.75
CA ARG A 241 11.65 -18.11 -5.47
C ARG A 241 12.51 -16.92 -5.94
N ALA A 242 13.84 -17.02 -5.82
CA ALA A 242 14.78 -15.96 -6.20
C ALA A 242 14.74 -15.61 -7.71
N ILE A 243 14.49 -16.60 -8.58
CA ILE A 243 14.42 -16.40 -10.04
C ILE A 243 13.11 -15.69 -10.41
N VAL A 244 12.00 -16.05 -9.75
CA VAL A 244 10.71 -15.40 -9.98
C VAL A 244 10.71 -13.95 -9.46
N PHE A 245 11.45 -13.66 -8.38
CA PHE A 245 11.63 -12.29 -7.91
C PHE A 245 12.45 -11.41 -8.88
N SER A 246 13.47 -11.95 -9.54
CA SER A 246 14.32 -11.19 -10.47
C SER A 246 13.69 -11.00 -11.85
N MET A 247 12.96 -12.01 -12.37
CA MET A 247 12.29 -11.94 -13.67
C MET A 247 11.16 -10.90 -13.75
N TYR A 248 10.55 -10.56 -12.61
CA TYR A 248 9.32 -9.77 -12.56
C TYR A 248 9.40 -8.62 -11.54
N ALA A 249 10.60 -8.10 -11.31
CA ALA A 249 10.80 -6.76 -10.78
C ALA A 249 9.94 -5.77 -11.61
N PRO A 250 9.45 -4.66 -11.02
CA PRO A 250 8.76 -3.63 -11.79
C PRO A 250 9.63 -3.30 -13.02
N PRO A 251 9.04 -3.15 -14.22
CA PRO A 251 9.84 -2.81 -15.40
C PRO A 251 10.70 -1.60 -15.03
N ALA A 252 12.01 -1.74 -15.19
CA ALA A 252 12.93 -0.64 -14.96
C ALA A 252 12.39 0.55 -15.73
N VAL A 253 12.12 1.67 -15.03
CA VAL A 253 11.77 2.90 -15.71
C VAL A 253 12.97 3.24 -16.56
N VAL A 254 12.89 2.94 -17.85
CA VAL A 254 13.84 3.45 -18.84
C VAL A 254 13.65 4.96 -18.80
N ARG A 255 14.45 5.64 -17.98
CA ARG A 255 14.62 7.08 -18.11
C ARG A 255 15.23 7.29 -19.48
N ALA A 256 14.42 7.74 -20.43
CA ALA A 256 14.96 8.48 -21.55
C ALA A 256 15.65 9.70 -20.91
N ALA A 257 16.98 9.70 -20.94
CA ALA A 257 17.74 10.92 -20.74
C ALA A 257 17.23 11.92 -21.78
N GLN A 258 16.55 12.97 -21.34
CA GLN A 258 16.33 14.12 -22.19
C GLN A 258 17.52 15.04 -22.00
N VAL A 259 18.18 15.24 -23.14
CA VAL A 259 19.30 16.11 -23.48
C VAL A 259 18.97 17.57 -23.14
#